data_AF-A0A2T4VGV7-F1
#
_entry.id   AF-A0A2T4VGV7-F1
#
_cell.length_a   1.000
_cell.length_b   1.000
_cell.length_c   1.000
_cell.angle_alpha   90.00
_cell.angle_beta   90.00
_cell.angle_gamma   90.00
#
_symmetry.space_group_name_H-M   'P 1'
#
loop_
_entity.id
_entity.type
_entity.pdbx_description
1 polymer ?
#
loop_
_entity_poly.entity_id
_entity_poly.type
_entity_poly.pdbx_seq_one_letter_code
_entity_poly.pdbx_strand_id
1 'polypeptide(L)'
;MLSRLEQLIDTELGPLREGVEPLVDELRAGLAALYPSAGGRQLPPKEQEGQRAQLAQVLDTLEDVLESLQRAARARRHTGPGAGTRRH
;
A
#
# COMPACT_ATOMS: atom_id res chain seq x y z
N MET A 1 7.50 -1.89 -12.38
CA MET A 1 7.66 -1.23 -11.06
C MET A 1 6.56 -1.68 -10.10
N LEU A 2 5.27 -1.63 -10.49
CA LEU A 2 4.15 -2.11 -9.68
C LEU A 2 4.30 -3.57 -9.19
N SER A 3 4.68 -4.51 -10.07
CA SER A 3 4.85 -5.92 -9.69
C SER A 3 5.90 -6.14 -8.59
N ARG A 4 6.89 -5.25 -8.49
CA ARG A 4 7.89 -5.31 -7.40
C ARG A 4 7.32 -4.79 -6.08
N LEU A 5 6.46 -3.78 -6.14
CA LEU A 5 5.73 -3.28 -4.96
C LEU A 5 4.75 -4.34 -4.44
N GLU A 6 4.01 -4.98 -5.34
CA GLU A 6 3.09 -6.09 -5.01
C GLU A 6 3.86 -7.25 -4.34
N GLN A 7 5.00 -7.66 -4.92
CA GLN A 7 5.85 -8.70 -4.31
C GLN A 7 6.38 -8.30 -2.92
N LEU A 8 6.77 -7.05 -2.73
CA LEU A 8 7.23 -6.56 -1.43
C LEU A 8 6.10 -6.55 -0.40
N ILE A 9 4.90 -6.10 -0.79
CA ILE A 9 3.71 -6.14 0.05
C ILE A 9 3.39 -7.57 0.47
N ASP A 10 3.38 -8.51 -0.48
CA ASP A 10 3.11 -9.92 -0.20
C ASP A 10 4.17 -10.53 0.74
N THR A 11 5.44 -10.18 0.54
CA THR A 11 6.57 -10.70 1.34
C THR A 11 6.59 -10.14 2.75
N GLU A 12 6.35 -8.83 2.90
CA GLU A 12 6.54 -8.13 4.17
C GLU A 12 5.27 -8.12 5.05
N LEU A 13 4.08 -8.10 4.44
CA LEU A 13 2.82 -8.01 5.20
C LEU A 13 2.18 -9.36 5.50
N GLY A 14 2.41 -10.38 4.66
CA GLY A 14 1.80 -11.70 4.82
C GLY A 14 0.26 -11.59 5.05
N PRO A 15 -0.29 -12.06 6.18
CA PRO A 15 -1.73 -11.96 6.48
C PRO A 15 -2.29 -10.53 6.53
N LEU A 16 -1.44 -9.51 6.74
CA LEU A 16 -1.88 -8.10 6.78
C LEU A 16 -2.10 -7.50 5.39
N ARG A 17 -1.80 -8.26 4.32
CA ARG A 17 -2.03 -7.89 2.92
C ARG A 17 -3.47 -7.47 2.63
N GLU A 18 -4.45 -8.13 3.26
CA GLU A 18 -5.88 -7.83 3.07
C GLU A 18 -6.20 -6.35 3.37
N GLY A 19 -5.46 -5.72 4.29
CA GLY A 19 -5.64 -4.31 4.64
C GLY A 19 -5.14 -3.30 3.60
N VAL A 20 -4.30 -3.74 2.65
CA VAL A 20 -3.72 -2.87 1.61
C VAL A 20 -4.14 -3.26 0.19
N GLU A 21 -4.75 -4.42 0.01
CA GLU A 21 -5.20 -4.93 -1.30
C GLU A 21 -6.08 -3.95 -2.09
N PRO A 22 -7.07 -3.24 -1.48
CA PRO A 22 -7.87 -2.25 -2.21
C PRO A 22 -7.03 -1.11 -2.81
N LEU A 23 -6.01 -0.63 -2.08
CA LEU A 23 -5.13 0.44 -2.53
C LEU A 23 -4.21 -0.03 -3.66
N VAL A 24 -3.77 -1.29 -3.60
CA VAL A 24 -2.96 -1.92 -4.66
C VAL A 24 -3.77 -2.11 -5.93
N ASP A 25 -5.03 -2.52 -5.82
CA ASP A 25 -5.93 -2.63 -6.97
C ASP A 25 -6.21 -1.27 -7.62
N GLU A 26 -6.36 -0.22 -6.82
CA GLU A 26 -6.56 1.15 -7.30
C GLU A 26 -5.30 1.68 -8.03
N LEU A 27 -4.10 1.39 -7.50
CA LEU A 27 -2.83 1.65 -8.17
C LEU A 27 -2.73 0.93 -9.52
N ARG A 28 -3.13 -0.35 -9.58
CA ARG A 28 -3.11 -1.15 -10.81
C ARG A 28 -4.04 -0.56 -11.85
N ALA A 29 -5.28 -0.23 -11.47
CA ALA A 29 -6.26 0.37 -12.36
C ALA A 29 -5.81 1.74 -12.89
N GLY A 30 -5.31 2.62 -12.02
CA GLY A 30 -4.87 3.95 -12.43
C GLY A 30 -3.62 3.92 -13.32
N LEU A 31 -2.68 3.00 -13.08
CA LEU A 31 -1.54 2.81 -13.97
C LEU A 31 -1.95 2.24 -15.33
N ALA A 32 -2.91 1.31 -15.37
CA ALA A 32 -3.45 0.80 -16.64
C ALA A 32 -4.17 1.89 -17.44
N ALA A 33 -4.80 2.85 -16.77
CA ALA A 33 -5.43 4.01 -17.42
C ALA A 33 -4.40 4.99 -18.00
N LEU A 34 -3.28 5.23 -17.31
CA LEU A 34 -2.19 6.10 -17.79
C LEU A 34 -1.33 5.45 -18.88
N TYR A 35 -1.15 4.13 -18.80
CA TYR A 35 -0.27 3.37 -19.67
C TYR A 35 -1.05 2.18 -20.26
N PRO A 36 -2.00 2.45 -21.17
CA PRO A 36 -2.79 1.40 -21.78
C PRO A 36 -1.92 0.45 -22.59
N SER A 37 -2.33 -0.81 -22.68
CA SER A 37 -1.70 -1.81 -23.54
C SER A 37 -1.88 -1.47 -25.03
N ALA A 38 -1.15 -2.16 -25.90
CA ALA A 38 -1.20 -1.93 -27.34
C ALA A 38 -2.64 -1.98 -27.87
N GLY A 39 -3.08 -0.89 -28.51
CA GLY A 39 -4.46 -0.72 -29.00
C GLY A 39 -5.44 -0.08 -28.02
N GLY A 40 -5.04 0.18 -26.78
CA GLY A 40 -5.85 0.90 -25.80
C GLY A 40 -5.88 2.41 -26.06
N ARG A 41 -6.98 3.05 -25.68
CA ARG A 41 -7.16 4.50 -25.82
C ARG A 41 -6.36 5.24 -24.75
N GLN A 42 -5.47 6.12 -25.18
CA GLN A 42 -4.76 6.99 -24.25
C GLN A 42 -5.71 8.08 -23.72
N LEU A 43 -5.65 8.35 -22.42
CA LEU A 43 -6.39 9.44 -21.80
C LEU A 43 -5.94 10.80 -22.39
N PRO A 44 -6.85 11.78 -22.52
CA PRO A 44 -6.46 13.16 -22.85
C PRO A 44 -5.59 13.77 -21.73
N PRO A 45 -4.73 14.76 -22.04
CA PRO A 45 -3.73 15.27 -21.08
C PRO A 45 -4.28 15.68 -19.72
N LYS A 46 -5.42 16.37 -19.69
CA LYS A 46 -6.08 16.81 -18.44
C LYS A 46 -6.55 15.64 -17.57
N GLU A 47 -7.04 14.57 -18.19
CA GLU A 47 -7.43 13.35 -17.48
C GLU A 47 -6.21 12.56 -17.01
N GLN A 48 -5.11 12.59 -17.76
CA GLN A 48 -3.84 12.03 -17.28
C GLN A 48 -3.31 12.76 -16.04
N GLU A 49 -3.39 14.09 -16.00
CA GLU A 49 -3.00 14.88 -14.83
C GLU A 49 -3.85 14.54 -13.61
N GLY A 50 -5.18 14.48 -13.79
CA GLY A 50 -6.09 14.05 -12.72
C GLY A 50 -5.79 12.63 -12.23
N GLN A 51 -5.54 11.70 -13.16
CA GLN A 51 -5.19 10.32 -12.82
C GLN A 51 -3.84 10.22 -12.09
N ARG A 52 -2.83 11.03 -12.46
CA ARG A 52 -1.55 11.10 -11.75
C ARG A 52 -1.71 11.65 -10.34
N ALA A 53 -2.52 12.69 -10.17
CA ALA A 53 -2.81 13.25 -8.85
C ALA A 53 -3.53 12.23 -7.95
N GLN A 54 -4.51 11.51 -8.50
CA GLN A 54 -5.17 10.43 -7.77
C GLN A 54 -4.20 9.32 -7.37
N LEU A 55 -3.33 8.88 -8.29
CA LEU A 55 -2.32 7.86 -7.95
C LEU A 55 -1.36 8.32 -6.86
N ALA A 56 -0.98 9.61 -6.83
CA ALA A 56 -0.16 10.16 -5.76
C ALA A 56 -0.89 10.06 -4.40
N GLN A 57 -2.17 10.46 -4.35
CA GLN A 57 -3.00 10.34 -3.14
C GLN A 57 -3.10 8.90 -2.63
N VAL A 58 -3.22 7.92 -3.54
CA VAL A 58 -3.29 6.50 -3.18
C VAL A 58 -1.96 6.01 -2.59
N LEU A 59 -0.82 6.49 -3.14
CA LEU A 59 0.50 6.18 -2.58
C LEU A 59 0.69 6.77 -1.18
N ASP A 60 0.27 8.01 -0.97
CA ASP A 60 0.32 8.66 0.36
C ASP A 60 -0.53 7.86 1.38
N THR A 61 -1.73 7.44 0.96
CA THR A 61 -2.62 6.62 1.81
C THR A 61 -2.01 5.25 2.12
N LEU A 62 -1.35 4.63 1.13
CA LEU A 62 -0.66 3.36 1.33
C LEU A 62 0.49 3.51 2.33
N GLU A 63 1.25 4.59 2.28
CA GLU A 63 2.30 4.90 3.27
C GLU A 63 1.72 4.99 4.68
N ASP A 64 0.65 5.77 4.87
CA ASP A 64 -0.03 5.92 6.17
C ASP A 64 -0.53 4.59 6.75
N VAL A 65 -1.09 3.72 5.90
CA VAL A 65 -1.57 2.40 6.30
C VAL A 65 -0.39 1.50 6.68
N LEU A 66 0.68 1.48 5.88
CA LEU A 66 1.88 0.70 6.17
C LEU A 66 2.51 1.15 7.49
N GLU A 67 2.62 2.45 7.74
CA GLU A 67 3.10 2.97 9.02
C GLU A 67 2.21 2.52 10.18
N SER A 68 0.89 2.59 10.03
CA SER A 68 -0.07 2.19 11.04
C SER A 68 0.05 0.70 11.39
N LEU A 69 0.21 -0.15 10.36
CA LEU A 69 0.47 -1.59 10.53
C LEU A 69 1.79 -1.84 11.26
N GLN A 70 2.86 -1.13 10.91
CA GLN A 70 4.14 -1.24 11.59
C GLN A 70 4.06 -0.79 13.07
N ARG A 71 3.32 0.28 13.36
CA ARG A 71 3.07 0.75 14.75
C ARG A 71 2.29 -0.32 15.53
N ALA A 72 1.24 -0.88 14.95
CA ALA A 72 0.45 -1.94 15.57
C ALA A 72 1.29 -3.20 15.84
N ALA A 73 2.14 -3.61 14.89
CA ALA A 73 3.05 -4.72 15.04
C ALA A 73 4.07 -4.49 16.18
N ARG A 74 4.61 -3.28 16.31
CA ARG A 74 5.48 -2.89 17.45
C ARG A 74 4.72 -2.94 18.77
N ALA A 75 3.52 -2.37 18.85
CA ALA A 75 2.72 -2.36 20.07
C ALA A 75 2.41 -3.78 20.58
N ARG A 76 2.05 -4.70 19.69
CA ARG A 76 1.81 -6.12 20.02
C ARG A 76 3.04 -6.82 20.60
N ARG A 77 4.25 -6.46 20.15
CA ARG A 77 5.51 -6.99 20.72
C ARG A 77 5.77 -6.45 22.14
N HIS A 78 5.37 -5.21 22.43
CA HIS A 78 5.55 -4.61 23.76
C HIS A 78 4.49 -5.03 24.79
N THR A 79 3.36 -5.60 24.36
CA THR A 79 2.29 -6.12 25.25
C THR A 79 2.32 -7.63 25.47
N GLY A 80 3.33 -8.34 24.93
CA GLY A 80 3.56 -9.76 25.24
C GLY A 80 3.93 -10.00 26.71
N PRO A 81 3.67 -11.21 27.27
CA PRO A 81 3.79 -11.51 28.70
C PRO A 81 5.25 -11.52 29.16
N GLY A 82 5.79 -10.34 29.42
CA GLY A 82 7.12 -10.13 30.00
C GLY A 82 7.23 -8.85 30.84
N ALA A 83 6.21 -7.99 30.81
CA ALA A 83 6.14 -6.79 31.65
C ALA A 83 5.58 -7.14 33.04
N GLY A 84 6.26 -8.01 33.77
CA GLY A 84 5.86 -8.37 35.12
C GLY A 84 6.75 -9.45 35.71
N THR A 85 7.96 -9.10 36.10
CA THR A 85 8.65 -9.61 37.32
C THR A 85 10.02 -8.95 37.40
N ARG A 86 10.13 -7.86 38.16
CA ARG A 86 11.30 -7.58 39.00
C ARG A 86 10.81 -6.85 40.25
N ARG A 87 10.33 -7.64 41.20
CA ARG A 87 10.46 -7.36 42.63
C ARG A 87 11.50 -8.34 43.15
N HIS A 88 12.64 -7.85 43.58
CA HIS A 88 13.33 -8.23 44.82
C HIS A 88 14.56 -7.34 44.99
#